data_AF-A0A1V6MK24-F1
#
_entry.id   AF-A0A1V6MK24-F1
#
_cell.length_a   1.000
_cell.length_b   1.000
_cell.length_c   1.000
_cell.angle_alpha   90.00
_cell.angle_beta   90.00
_cell.angle_gamma   90.00
#
_symmetry.space_group_name_H-M   'P 1'
#
loop_
_entity.id
_entity.type
_entity.pdbx_description
1 polymer ?
#
loop_
_entity_poly.entity_id
_entity_poly.type
_entity_poly.pdbx_seq_one_letter_code
_entity_poly.pdbx_strand_id
1 'polypeptide(L)' 'MPATEPKAPRRPSALAGVSMRDLLASCAAAEAVSRPPREPDPATATGAEKRHTRHREAA' A
#
# COMPACT_ATOMS: atom_id res chain seq x y z
N MET A 1 -22.34 -20.29 -34.89
CA MET A 1 -21.61 -19.25 -34.13
C MET A 1 -22.24 -19.19 -32.74
N PRO A 2 -21.62 -19.70 -31.67
CA PRO A 2 -22.20 -19.52 -30.34
C PRO A 2 -22.02 -18.06 -29.92
N ALA A 3 -23.11 -17.44 -29.46
CA ALA A 3 -23.13 -16.06 -29.00
C ALA A 3 -22.26 -15.91 -27.76
N THR A 4 -21.49 -14.83 -27.69
CA THR A 4 -20.66 -14.47 -26.55
C THR A 4 -21.54 -14.31 -25.31
N GLU A 5 -21.52 -15.31 -24.43
CA GLU A 5 -22.25 -15.22 -23.16
C GLU A 5 -21.69 -14.04 -22.34
N PRO A 6 -22.55 -13.23 -21.71
CA PRO A 6 -22.11 -12.11 -20.91
C PRO A 6 -21.37 -12.62 -19.69
N LYS A 7 -20.05 -12.45 -19.70
CA LYS A 7 -19.16 -12.77 -18.57
C LYS A 7 -19.62 -11.97 -17.36
N ALA A 8 -20.18 -12.65 -16.36
CA ALA A 8 -20.60 -12.02 -15.11
C ALA A 8 -19.45 -11.19 -14.51
N PRO A 9 -19.73 -10.00 -13.93
CA PRO A 9 -18.70 -9.19 -13.32
C PRO A 9 -18.03 -9.98 -12.19
N ARG A 10 -16.71 -10.21 -12.33
CA ARG A 10 -15.90 -10.81 -11.27
C ARG A 10 -15.93 -9.85 -10.09
N ARG A 11 -16.71 -10.18 -9.05
CA ARG A 11 -16.61 -9.49 -7.78
C ARG A 11 -15.23 -9.80 -7.20
N PRO A 12 -14.47 -8.78 -6.74
CA PRO A 12 -13.25 -9.04 -6.01
C PRO A 12 -13.61 -9.92 -4.80
N SER A 13 -12.91 -11.05 -4.67
CA SER A 13 -13.04 -11.90 -3.49
C SER A 13 -12.61 -11.06 -2.29
N ALA A 14 -13.53 -10.78 -1.37
CA ALA A 14 -13.17 -10.21 -0.08
C ALA A 14 -12.16 -11.19 0.56
N LEU A 15 -10.93 -10.73 0.76
CA LEU A 15 -9.92 -11.50 1.48
C LEU A 15 -10.39 -11.60 2.95
N ALA A 16 -11.08 -12.68 3.27
CA ALA A 16 -11.58 -12.92 4.61
C ALA A 16 -10.39 -12.93 5.59
N GLY A 17 -10.43 -12.04 6.59
CA GLY A 17 -9.40 -11.95 7.62
C GLY A 17 -8.37 -10.83 7.44
N VAL A 18 -8.43 -10.02 6.38
CA VAL A 18 -7.55 -8.85 6.23
C VAL A 18 -8.26 -7.58 6.68
N SER A 19 -7.67 -6.86 7.63
CA SER A 19 -8.17 -5.54 8.03
C SER A 19 -7.96 -4.54 6.90
N MET A 20 -8.89 -3.59 6.75
CA MET A 20 -8.72 -2.47 5.81
C MET A 20 -7.39 -1.71 6.06
N ARG A 21 -6.93 -1.66 7.31
CA ARG A 21 -5.63 -1.10 7.69
C ARG A 21 -4.46 -1.84 7.03
N ASP A 22 -4.47 -3.17 7.07
CA ASP A 22 -3.39 -4.00 6.53
C ASP A 22 -3.33 -3.91 5.01
N LEU A 23 -4.50 -3.79 4.36
CA LEU A 23 -4.58 -3.52 2.93
C LEU A 23 -3.95 -2.17 2.57
N LEU A 24 -4.29 -1.10 3.31
CA LEU A 24 -3.71 0.23 3.08
C LEU A 24 -2.20 0.27 3.35
N ALA A 25 -1.73 -0.40 4.39
CA ALA A 25 -0.31 -0.52 4.69
C ALA A 25 0.44 -1.25 3.56
N SER A 26 -0.16 -2.32 3.02
CA SER A 26 0.40 -3.05 1.88
C SER A 26 0.49 -2.18 0.63
N CYS A 27 -0.53 -1.34 0.36
CA CYS A 27 -0.51 -0.39 -0.75
C CYS A 27 0.64 0.63 -0.61
N ALA A 28 0.84 1.22 0.58
CA ALA A 28 1.93 2.15 0.84
C ALA A 28 3.32 1.49 0.70
N ALA A 29 3.44 0.23 1.13
CA ALA A 29 4.68 -0.53 0.95
C ALA A 29 4.97 -0.80 -0.52
N ALA A 30 3.97 -1.22 -1.31
CA ALA A 30 4.12 -1.45 -2.74
C ALA A 30 4.53 -0.17 -3.49
N GLU A 31 3.99 0.96 -3.08
CA GLU A 31 4.36 2.28 -3.59
C GLU A 31 5.83 2.62 -3.33
N ALA A 32 6.35 2.32 -2.15
CA ALA A 32 7.76 2.50 -1.81
C ALA A 32 8.70 1.53 -2.56
N VAL A 33 8.24 0.31 -2.87
CA VAL A 33 9.02 -0.65 -3.67
C VAL A 33 9.05 -0.25 -5.14
N SER A 34 7.91 0.20 -5.69
CA SER A 34 7.79 0.59 -7.09
C SER A 34 8.43 1.95 -7.38
N ARG A 35 8.63 2.78 -6.37
CA ARG A 35 9.32 4.05 -6.53
C ARG A 35 10.74 3.94 -6.04
N PRO A 36 11.74 4.01 -6.93
CA PRO A 36 13.11 4.14 -6.47
C PRO A 36 13.19 5.37 -5.55
N PRO A 37 13.93 5.30 -4.43
CA PRO A 37 14.04 6.41 -3.52
C PRO A 37 14.56 7.62 -4.29
N ARG A 38 13.79 8.71 -4.30
CA ARG A 38 14.34 10.01 -4.69
C ARG A 38 15.40 10.38 -3.66
N GLU A 39 16.49 10.97 -4.11
CA GLU A 39 17.45 11.59 -3.20
C GLU A 39 16.67 12.50 -2.23
N PRO A 40 16.85 12.33 -0.92
CA PRO A 40 16.13 13.14 0.05
C PRO A 40 16.48 14.60 -0.18
N ASP A 41 15.48 15.42 -0.48
CA ASP A 41 15.64 16.88 -0.48
C ASP A 41 16.11 17.28 0.93
N PRO A 42 17.28 17.92 1.06
CA PRO A 42 17.85 18.28 2.37
C PRO A 42 16.89 19.09 3.24
N ALA A 43 15.92 19.80 2.65
CA ALA A 43 14.88 20.53 3.39
C ALA A 43 13.83 19.62 4.07
N THR A 44 13.64 18.39 3.58
CA THR A 44 12.57 17.46 4.03
C THR A 44 13.08 16.30 4.89
N ALA A 45 14.39 16.03 4.85
CA ALA A 45 15.04 14.93 5.56
C ALA A 45 14.86 15.00 7.09
N THR A 46 14.85 16.21 7.67
CA THR A 46 14.69 16.43 9.11
C THR A 46 13.29 16.06 9.66
N GLY A 47 12.28 15.95 8.78
CA GLY A 47 10.91 15.59 9.15
C GLY A 47 10.56 14.11 8.97
N ALA A 48 11.25 13.39 8.10
CA ALA A 48 10.99 11.97 7.82
C ALA A 48 11.56 11.04 8.90
N GLU A 49 12.78 11.32 9.38
CA GLU A 49 13.46 10.55 10.43
C GLU A 49 12.60 10.45 11.71
N LYS A 50 12.00 11.56 12.13
CA LYS A 50 11.21 11.65 13.37
C LYS A 50 9.93 10.81 13.34
N ARG A 51 9.39 10.51 12.15
CA ARG A 51 8.16 9.71 12.02
C ARG A 51 8.44 8.21 12.15
N HIS A 52 9.58 7.73 11.65
CA HIS A 52 9.92 6.30 11.73
C HIS A 52 10.31 5.85 13.15
N THR A 53 10.95 6.71 13.94
CA THR A 53 11.39 6.35 15.30
C THR A 53 10.23 6.29 16.31
N ARG A 54 9.18 7.10 16.14
CA ARG A 54 8.04 7.13 17.09
C ARG A 54 7.16 5.89 17.06
N HIS A 55 7.22 5.07 16.01
CA HIS A 55 6.47 3.82 15.95
C HIS A 55 7.15 2.66 16.69
N ARG A 56 8.44 2.79 17.06
CA ARG A 56 9.22 1.71 17.68
C ARG A 56 9.30 1.81 19.22
N GLU A 57 9.00 2.97 19.79
CA GLU A 57 9.13 3.23 21.25
C GLU A 57 7.80 3.15 22.02
N ALA A 58 6.77 2.50 21.46
CA ALA A 58 5.51 2.23 22.18
C ALA A 58 5.32 0.71 22.42
N ALA A 59 6.35 0.06 22.98
CA ALA A 59 6.34 -1.34 23.41
C ALA A 59 6.84 -1.45 24.86
#